data_AF-A0A699ZZT3-F1
#
_entry.id   AF-A0A699ZZT3-F1
#
_cell.length_a   1.000
_cell.length_b   1.000
_cell.length_c   1.000
_cell.angle_alpha   90.00
_cell.angle_beta   90.00
_cell.angle_gamma   90.00
#
_symmetry.space_group_name_H-M   'P 1'
#
loop_
_entity.id
_entity.type
_entity.pdbx_description
1 polymer ?
#
loop_
_entity_poly.entity_id
_entity_poly.type
_entity_poly.pdbx_seq_one_letter_code
_entity_poly.pdbx_strand_id
1 'polypeptide(L)' 'MQHPIGLQPEGNLLLCSGAWNCRNAGLGALHVLSDALILELLGLLDAVSLCQLSQCSRALYCFCDAEDLWKALVLE' A
#
# COMPACT_ATOMS: atom_id res chain seq x y z
N MET A 1 4.68 19.25 4.06
CA MET A 1 3.54 18.78 3.26
C MET A 1 3.04 17.49 3.88
N GLN A 2 1.74 17.40 4.17
CA GLN A 2 1.12 16.14 4.61
C GLN A 2 0.85 15.28 3.37
N HIS A 3 1.17 13.99 3.46
CA HIS A 3 0.75 13.03 2.44
C HIS A 3 -0.79 12.97 2.40
N PRO A 4 -1.45 12.90 1.22
CA PRO A 4 -2.92 12.96 1.11
C PRO A 4 -3.67 11.98 2.02
N ILE A 5 -3.13 10.77 2.17
CA ILE A 5 -3.65 9.70 3.03
C ILE A 5 -3.02 9.67 4.44
N GLY A 6 -2.36 10.75 4.86
CA GLY A 6 -1.81 10.91 6.22
C GLY A 6 -0.60 10.02 6.55
N LEU A 7 -0.01 9.35 5.56
CA LEU A 7 1.23 8.59 5.73
C LEU A 7 2.41 9.52 6.04
N GLN A 8 3.35 8.98 6.81
CA GLN A 8 4.59 9.64 7.15
C GLN A 8 5.78 8.78 6.69
N PRO A 9 6.94 9.39 6.44
CA PRO A 9 8.16 8.64 6.10
C PRO A 9 8.53 7.63 7.18
N GLU A 10 9.07 6.48 6.78
CA GLU A 10 9.47 5.42 7.70
C GLU A 10 10.52 5.88 8.72
N GLY A 11 11.38 6.83 8.36
CA GLY A 11 12.37 7.43 9.26
C GLY A 11 11.76 8.03 10.53
N ASN A 12 10.48 8.42 10.52
CA ASN A 12 9.79 8.91 11.71
C ASN A 12 9.66 7.85 12.82
N LEU A 13 9.70 6.55 12.47
CA LEU A 13 9.70 5.46 13.45
C LEU A 13 10.92 5.51 14.38
N LEU A 14 12.04 6.08 13.93
CA LEU A 14 13.26 6.23 14.73
C LEU A 14 13.14 7.34 15.78
N LEU A 15 12.26 8.31 15.55
CA LEU A 15 12.15 9.53 16.36
C LEU A 15 10.92 9.52 17.28
N CYS A 16 9.87 8.80 16.90
CA CYS A 16 8.62 8.74 17.66
C CYS A 16 8.50 7.42 18.42
N SER A 17 8.82 7.44 19.71
CA SER A 17 8.55 6.33 20.63
C SER A 17 7.08 5.95 20.60
N GLY A 18 6.78 4.68 20.29
CA GLY A 18 5.41 4.16 20.18
C GLY A 18 4.77 4.33 18.80
N ALA A 19 5.48 4.88 17.81
CA ALA A 19 5.02 4.85 16.43
C ALA A 19 5.01 3.41 15.90
N TRP A 20 3.99 3.09 15.10
CA TRP A 20 3.76 1.75 14.58
C TRP A 20 3.93 1.73 13.05
N ASN A 21 4.74 0.80 12.55
CA ASN A 21 4.92 0.61 11.12
C ASN A 21 3.63 0.00 10.52
N CYS A 22 2.80 0.85 9.92
CA CYS A 22 1.54 0.39 9.33
C CYS A 22 1.75 -0.51 8.11
N ARG A 23 2.89 -0.40 7.41
CA ARG A 23 3.21 -1.27 6.28
C ARG A 23 3.33 -2.71 6.75
N ASN A 24 4.21 -2.97 7.73
CA ASN A 24 4.49 -4.33 8.17
C ASN A 24 3.26 -5.00 8.79
N ALA A 25 2.51 -4.28 9.63
CA ALA A 25 1.31 -4.84 10.23
C ALA A 25 0.13 -4.95 9.25
N GLY A 26 -0.01 -4.01 8.33
CA GLY A 26 -1.12 -3.99 7.38
C GLY A 26 -0.97 -5.00 6.25
N LEU A 27 0.25 -5.41 5.91
CA LEU A 27 0.50 -6.41 4.87
C LEU A 27 0.48 -7.85 5.37
N GLY A 28 0.55 -8.07 6.69
CA GLY A 28 0.59 -9.41 7.26
C GLY A 28 1.72 -10.24 6.65
N ALA A 29 1.40 -11.41 6.09
CA ALA A 29 2.39 -12.29 5.47
C ALA A 29 3.10 -11.66 4.25
N LEU A 30 2.49 -10.69 3.57
CA LEU A 30 3.07 -10.02 2.41
C LEU A 30 4.16 -9.01 2.78
N HIS A 31 4.36 -8.70 4.08
CA HIS A 31 5.32 -7.68 4.50
C HIS A 31 6.77 -7.98 4.09
N VAL A 32 7.10 -9.27 3.87
CA VAL A 32 8.43 -9.74 3.45
C VAL A 32 8.79 -9.32 2.02
N LEU A 33 7.80 -8.94 1.22
CA LEU A 33 7.99 -8.50 -0.16
C LEU A 33 8.37 -7.01 -0.19
N SER A 34 9.18 -6.63 -1.17
CA SER A 34 9.46 -5.21 -1.44
C SER A 34 8.22 -4.51 -2.00
N ASP A 35 8.19 -3.18 -1.92
CA ASP A 35 7.08 -2.38 -2.46
C ASP A 35 6.86 -2.63 -3.96
N ALA A 36 7.95 -2.76 -4.72
CA ALA A 36 7.90 -3.08 -6.14
C ALA A 36 7.23 -4.44 -6.40
N LEU A 37 7.61 -5.49 -5.67
CA LEU A 37 7.02 -6.83 -5.82
C LEU A 37 5.54 -6.85 -5.42
N ILE A 38 5.15 -6.07 -4.41
CA ILE A 38 3.73 -5.94 -4.03
C ILE A 38 2.95 -5.27 -5.15
N LEU A 39 3.46 -4.17 -5.71
CA LEU A 39 2.81 -3.48 -6.82
C LEU A 39 2.72 -4.36 -8.08
N GLU A 40 3.76 -5.12 -8.40
CA GLU A 40 3.73 -6.11 -9.50
C GLU A 40 2.65 -7.17 -9.27
N LEU A 41 2.53 -7.72 -8.06
CA LEU A 41 1.48 -8.69 -7.73
C LEU A 41 0.07 -8.09 -7.81
N LEU A 42 -0.11 -6.86 -7.31
CA LEU A 42 -1.39 -6.16 -7.40
C LEU A 42 -1.74 -5.82 -8.86
N GLY A 43 -0.76 -5.55 -9.70
CA GLY A 43 -0.95 -5.31 -11.14
C GLY A 43 -1.50 -6.51 -11.92
N LEU A 44 -1.51 -7.71 -11.34
CA LEU A 44 -2.11 -8.90 -11.93
C LEU A 44 -3.62 -9.04 -11.64
N LEU A 45 -4.18 -8.16 -10.81
CA LEU A 45 -5.54 -8.26 -10.31
C LEU A 45 -6.49 -7.34 -11.08
N ASP A 46 -7.77 -7.72 -11.13
CA ASP A 46 -8.82 -6.88 -11.68
C ASP A 46 -9.24 -5.76 -10.70
N ALA A 47 -9.97 -4.77 -11.23
CA ALA A 47 -10.45 -3.62 -10.45
C ALA A 47 -11.26 -4.04 -9.21
N VAL A 48 -12.06 -5.11 -9.32
CA VAL A 48 -12.90 -5.60 -8.21
C VAL A 48 -12.04 -6.17 -7.09
N SER A 49 -11.05 -7.02 -7.44
CA SER A 49 -10.14 -7.60 -6.46
C SER A 49 -9.27 -6.53 -5.78
N LEU A 50 -8.81 -5.52 -6.53
CA LEU A 50 -8.08 -4.37 -5.95
C LEU A 50 -8.95 -3.59 -4.96
N CYS A 51 -10.20 -3.29 -5.31
CA CYS A 51 -11.15 -2.65 -4.41
C CYS A 51 -11.39 -3.46 -3.13
N GLN A 52 -11.52 -4.79 -3.25
CA GLN A 52 -11.70 -5.67 -2.08
C GLN A 52 -10.45 -5.66 -1.18
N LEU A 53 -9.24 -5.81 -1.76
CA LEU A 53 -7.99 -5.79 -1.00
C LEU A 53 -7.74 -4.45 -0.32
N SER A 54 -8.08 -3.34 -0.96
CA SER A 54 -7.91 -1.99 -0.39
C SER A 54 -8.64 -1.81 0.94
N GLN A 55 -9.69 -2.60 1.20
CA GLN A 55 -10.49 -2.55 2.43
C GLN A 55 -9.92 -3.41 3.56
N CYS A 56 -8.94 -4.27 3.28
CA CYS A 56 -8.42 -5.21 4.28
C CYS A 56 -7.47 -4.56 5.29
N SER A 57 -6.74 -3.51 4.91
CA SER A 57 -5.83 -2.81 5.82
C SER A 57 -5.45 -1.42 5.32
N ARG A 58 -4.94 -0.58 6.22
CA ARG A 58 -4.41 0.74 5.83
C ARG A 58 -3.26 0.63 4.82
N ALA A 59 -2.39 -0.37 4.96
CA ALA A 59 -1.28 -0.54 4.02
C ALA A 59 -1.79 -0.93 2.63
N LEU A 60 -2.71 -1.89 2.55
CA LEU A 60 -3.30 -2.32 1.28
C LEU A 60 -4.09 -1.20 0.62
N TYR A 61 -4.82 -0.38 1.40
CA TYR A 61 -5.43 0.83 0.87
C TYR A 61 -4.40 1.72 0.16
N CYS A 62 -3.24 1.96 0.78
CA CYS A 62 -2.19 2.80 0.18
C CYS A 62 -1.60 2.19 -1.10
N PHE A 63 -1.35 0.88 -1.12
CA PHE A 63 -0.81 0.21 -2.30
C PHE A 63 -1.84 0.13 -3.45
N CYS A 64 -3.10 -0.16 -3.15
CA CYS A 64 -4.16 -0.24 -4.14
C CYS A 64 -4.56 1.14 -4.70
N ASP A 65 -4.23 2.25 -4.02
CA ASP A 65 -4.45 3.62 -4.51
C ASP A 65 -3.38 4.07 -5.53
N ALA A 66 -2.37 3.25 -5.81
CA ALA A 66 -1.30 3.57 -6.76
C ALA A 66 -1.87 3.83 -8.17
N GLU A 67 -1.68 5.05 -8.67
CA GLU A 67 -2.25 5.53 -9.93
C GLU A 67 -1.93 4.62 -11.12
N ASP A 68 -0.73 4.05 -11.16
CA ASP A 68 -0.28 3.19 -12.25
C ASP A 68 -1.10 1.89 -12.38
N LEU A 69 -1.61 1.34 -11.26
CA LEU A 69 -2.50 0.17 -11.29
C LEU A 69 -3.80 0.48 -12.04
N TRP A 70 -4.39 1.64 -11.76
CA TRP A 70 -5.65 2.06 -12.37
C TRP A 70 -5.48 2.49 -13.82
N LYS A 71 -4.34 3.10 -14.17
CA LYS A 71 -3.99 3.39 -15.56
C LYS A 71 -3.89 2.11 -16.39
N ALA A 72 -3.18 1.09 -15.88
CA ALA A 72 -3.04 -0.18 -16.57
C ALA A 72 -4.42 -0.85 -16.80
N LEU A 73 -5.36 -0.72 -15.87
CA LEU A 73 -6.69 -1.32 -16.01
C LEU A 73 -7.64 -0.60 -16.99
N VAL A 74 -7.47 0.72 -17.17
CA VAL A 74 -8.46 1.56 -17.86
C VAL A 74 -7.95 2.11 -19.20
N LEU A 75 -6.63 2.27 -19.34
CA LEU A 75 -6.02 2.86 -20.53
C LEU A 75 -5.36 1.84 -21.46
N GLU A 76 -5.28 0.57 -21.04
CA GLU A 76 -4.88 -0.56 -21.89
C GLU A 76 -6.06 -1.14 -22.68
#